data_AF-A0A7C5MH20-F1
#
_entry.id   AF-A0A7C5MH20-F1
#
_cell.length_a   1.000
_cell.length_b   1.000
_cell.length_c   1.000
_cell.angle_alpha   90.00
_cell.angle_beta   90.00
_cell.angle_gamma   90.00
#
_symmetry.space_group_name_H-M   'P 1'
#
loop_
_entity.id
_entity.type
_entity.pdbx_description
1 polymer ?
#
loop_
_entity_poly.entity_id
_entity_poly.type
_entity_poly.pdbx_seq_one_letter_code
_entity_poly.pdbx_strand_id
1 'polypeptide(L)' 'SIGPAGIVTNVRSPKETAEAIIRILRDPELARKMAEAGRERVGRYYVRRAMLDAYHDTYLEFCGRGARASSSP' A
#
# COMPACT_ATOMS: atom_id res chain seq x y z
N SER A 1 14.69 6.20 4.96
CA SER A 1 13.26 6.07 4.59
C SER A 1 13.18 5.72 3.11
N ILE A 2 12.26 4.86 2.69
CA ILE A 2 11.96 4.62 1.27
C ILE A 2 11.38 5.93 0.75
N GLY A 3 12.06 6.62 -0.16
CA GLY A 3 11.71 7.97 -0.60
C GLY A 3 10.28 8.11 -1.16
N PRO A 4 9.91 9.30 -1.64
CA PRO A 4 8.60 9.49 -2.26
C PRO A 4 8.48 8.61 -3.52
N ALA A 5 7.36 7.92 -3.66
CA ALA A 5 7.04 7.13 -4.86
C ALA A 5 6.33 7.96 -5.95
N GLY A 6 6.14 9.25 -5.69
CA GLY A 6 5.41 10.20 -6.53
C GLY A 6 5.23 11.54 -5.83
N ILE A 7 4.47 12.44 -6.45
CA ILE A 7 4.14 13.76 -5.91
C ILE A 7 2.65 13.75 -5.59
N VAL A 8 2.29 14.14 -4.36
CA VAL A 8 0.89 14.33 -3.97
C VAL A 8 0.48 15.76 -4.32
N THR A 9 -0.68 15.91 -4.95
CA THR A 9 -1.24 17.20 -5.37
C THR A 9 -2.61 17.42 -4.75
N ASN A 10 -3.08 18.67 -4.75
CA ASN A 10 -4.41 19.00 -4.28
C ASN A 10 -5.49 18.42 -5.23
N VAL A 11 -6.50 17.76 -4.64
CA VAL A 11 -7.59 17.07 -5.34
C VAL A 11 -8.30 17.96 -6.38
N ARG A 12 -8.40 19.27 -6.14
CA ARG A 12 -9.08 20.21 -7.05
C ARG A 12 -8.11 21.12 -7.83
N SER A 13 -6.86 20.72 -7.97
CA SER A 13 -5.84 21.48 -8.70
C SER A 13 -5.29 20.71 -9.91
N PRO A 14 -5.91 20.86 -11.09
CA PRO A 14 -5.36 20.29 -12.32
C PRO A 14 -4.00 20.90 -12.67
N LYS A 15 -3.78 22.19 -12.34
CA LYS A 15 -2.51 22.89 -12.59
C LYS A 15 -1.35 22.25 -11.81
N GLU A 16 -1.55 21.99 -10.53
CA GLU A 16 -0.51 21.35 -9.69
C GLU A 16 -0.18 19.93 -10.18
N THR A 17 -1.21 19.18 -10.59
CA THR A 17 -1.03 17.86 -11.20
C THR A 17 -0.22 17.94 -12.49
N ALA A 18 -0.53 18.90 -13.36
CA ALA A 18 0.22 19.11 -14.61
C ALA A 18 1.68 19.48 -14.33
N GLU A 19 1.94 20.39 -13.39
CA GLU A 19 3.29 20.80 -12.99
C GLU A 19 4.08 19.63 -12.40
N ALA A 20 3.45 18.78 -11.58
CA ALA A 20 4.06 17.57 -11.03
C ALA A 20 4.44 16.57 -12.14
N ILE A 21 3.55 16.34 -13.11
CA ILE A 21 3.83 15.48 -14.27
C ILE A 21 5.01 16.03 -15.06
N ILE A 22 5.00 17.32 -15.40
CA ILE A 22 6.08 17.96 -16.17
C ILE A 22 7.41 17.85 -15.42
N ARG A 23 7.42 18.05 -14.10
CA ARG A 23 8.62 17.93 -13.27
C ARG A 23 9.22 16.52 -13.35
N ILE A 24 8.39 15.49 -13.23
CA ILE A 24 8.84 14.09 -13.31
C ILE A 24 9.40 13.80 -14.71
N LEU A 25 8.72 14.26 -15.77
CA LEU A 25 9.15 14.01 -17.15
C LEU A 25 10.42 14.75 -17.56
N ARG A 26 10.70 15.91 -16.93
CA ARG A 26 11.92 16.70 -17.20
C ARG A 26 13.16 16.22 -16.46
N ASP A 27 13.01 15.41 -15.41
CA ASP A 27 14.11 14.89 -14.60
C ASP A 27 14.07 13.35 -14.57
N PRO A 28 14.79 12.68 -15.49
CA PRO A 28 14.82 11.21 -15.56
C PRO A 28 15.33 10.53 -14.29
N GLU A 29 16.23 11.20 -13.54
CA GLU A 29 16.80 10.63 -12.33
C GLU A 29 15.81 10.69 -11.17
N LEU A 30 15.04 11.78 -11.06
CA LEU A 30 13.89 11.87 -10.16
C LEU A 30 12.87 10.77 -10.49
N ALA A 31 12.53 10.61 -11.77
CA ALA A 31 11.57 9.57 -12.20
C ALA A 31 12.03 8.17 -11.81
N ARG A 32 13.32 7.85 -12.04
CA ARG A 32 13.93 6.57 -11.67
C ARG A 32 13.84 6.30 -10.17
N LYS A 33 14.24 7.29 -9.35
CA LYS A 33 14.19 7.18 -7.89
C LYS A 33 12.78 6.97 -7.35
N MET A 34 11.79 7.67 -7.91
CA MET A 34 10.39 7.50 -7.53
C MET A 34 9.86 6.11 -7.90
N ALA A 35 10.23 5.61 -9.09
CA ALA A 35 9.83 4.29 -9.53
C ALA A 35 10.43 3.18 -8.64
N GLU A 36 11.70 3.31 -8.25
CA GLU A 36 12.36 2.38 -7.32
C GLU A 36 11.68 2.39 -5.94
N ALA A 37 11.45 3.57 -5.38
CA ALA A 37 10.74 3.71 -4.11
C ALA A 37 9.31 3.13 -4.17
N GLY A 38 8.62 3.30 -5.29
CA GLY A 38 7.29 2.72 -5.53
C GLY A 38 7.31 1.20 -5.54
N ARG A 39 8.22 0.58 -6.31
CA ARG A 39 8.37 -0.88 -6.36
C ARG A 39 8.71 -1.48 -5.00
N GLU A 40 9.65 -0.85 -4.29
CA GLU A 40 10.05 -1.31 -2.96
C GLU A 40 8.89 -1.20 -1.95
N ARG A 41 8.13 -0.10 -1.98
CA ARG A 41 6.96 0.09 -1.11
C ARG A 41 5.87 -0.95 -1.38
N VAL A 42 5.57 -1.21 -2.65
CA VAL A 42 4.60 -2.26 -3.04
C VAL A 42 5.07 -3.62 -2.57
N GLY A 43 6.32 -3.97 -2.86
CA GLY A 43 6.90 -5.27 -2.48
C GLY A 43 6.98 -5.50 -0.98
N ARG A 44 7.11 -4.44 -0.16
CA ARG A 44 7.18 -4.56 1.30
C ARG A 44 5.81 -4.57 1.99
N TYR A 45 4.87 -3.73 1.55
CA TYR A 45 3.66 -3.44 2.33
C TYR A 45 2.36 -3.93 1.69
N TYR A 46 2.35 -4.12 0.37
CA TYR A 46 1.14 -4.50 -0.36
C TYR A 46 1.19 -5.96 -0.82
N VAL A 47 1.91 -6.81 -0.08
CA VAL A 47 1.97 -8.24 -0.37
C VAL A 47 0.62 -8.86 -0.02
N ARG A 48 -0.15 -9.20 -1.06
CA ARG A 48 -1.44 -9.90 -0.99
C ARG A 48 -1.45 -11.04 0.03
N ARG A 49 -0.33 -11.77 0.16
CA ARG A 49 -0.15 -12.85 1.15
C ARG A 49 -0.33 -12.35 2.59
N ALA A 50 0.35 -11.27 2.99
CA ALA A 50 0.25 -10.72 4.34
C ALA A 50 -1.17 -10.25 4.68
N MET A 51 -1.89 -9.68 3.71
CA MET A 51 -3.30 -9.34 3.86
C MET A 51 -4.14 -10.61 4.05
N LEU A 52 -3.99 -11.61 3.19
CA LEU A 52 -4.74 -12.88 3.28
C LEU A 52 -4.45 -13.63 4.59
N ASP A 53 -3.20 -13.62 5.05
CA ASP A 53 -2.80 -14.24 6.31
C ASP A 53 -3.48 -13.52 7.48
N ALA A 54 -3.51 -12.18 7.48
CA ALA A 54 -4.23 -11.41 8.50
C ALA A 54 -5.74 -11.68 8.51
N TYR A 55 -6.37 -11.83 7.33
CA TYR A 55 -7.78 -12.25 7.23
C TYR A 55 -7.98 -13.67 7.77
N HIS A 56 -7.11 -14.61 7.40
CA HIS A 56 -7.18 -16.00 7.82
C HIS A 56 -7.04 -16.13 9.34
N ASP A 57 -6.07 -15.43 9.93
CA ASP A 57 -5.85 -15.39 11.38
C ASP A 57 -7.07 -14.84 12.11
N THR A 58 -7.69 -13.78 11.56
CA THR A 58 -8.94 -13.23 12.10
C THR A 58 -10.05 -14.29 12.07
N TYR A 59 -10.25 -15.00 10.95
CA TYR A 59 -11.26 -16.06 10.88
C TYR A 59 -10.97 -17.20 11.86
N LEU A 60 -9.71 -17.64 11.98
CA LEU A 60 -9.33 -18.67 12.95
C LEU A 60 -9.61 -18.24 14.40
N GLU A 61 -9.35 -16.98 14.74
CA GLU A 61 -9.61 -16.46 16.08
C GLU A 61 -11.11 -16.54 16.43
N PHE A 62 -11.99 -16.09 15.53
CA PHE A 62 -13.42 -16.03 15.81
C PHE A 62 -14.14 -17.36 15.61
N CYS A 63 -13.77 -18.15 14.59
CA CYS A 63 -14.35 -19.48 14.37
C CYS A 63 -13.83 -20.51 15.38
N GLY A 64 -12.56 -20.40 15.80
CA GLY A 64 -11.97 -21.26 16.84
C GLY A 64 -12.53 -21.01 18.25
N ARG A 65 -12.99 -19.78 18.54
CA ARG A 65 -13.73 -19.47 19.77
C ARG A 65 -15.16 -20.02 19.76
N GLY A 66 -15.82 -20.05 18.59
CA GLY A 66 -17.18 -20.60 18.45
C GLY A 66 -17.29 -22.09 18.80
N ALA A 67 -16.29 -22.89 18.43
CA ALA A 67 -16.28 -24.33 18.69
C ALA A 67 -16.13 -24.70 20.18
N ARG A 68 -15.50 -23.83 21.00
CA ARG A 68 -15.35 -24.05 22.46
C ARG A 68 -16.56 -23.60 23.27
N ALA A 69 -17.41 -22.71 22.72
CA ALA A 69 -18.61 -22.22 23.38
C ALA A 69 -19.85 -23.10 23.16
N SER A 70 -19.84 -23.97 22.14
CA SER A 70 -20.93 -24.90 21.82
C SER A 70 -20.77 -26.30 22.43
N SER A 71 -19.77 -26.49 23.29
CA SER A 71 -19.46 -27.75 23.98
C SER A 71 -19.47 -27.58 25.49
N SER A 72 -20.57 -27.05 26.03
CA SER A 72 -20.96 -27.25 27.43
C SER A 72 -22.28 -28.03 27.45
N PRO A 73 -22.37 -29.10 28.27
CA PRO A 73 -23.57 -29.94 28.38
C PRO A 73 -24.75 -29.23 29.06
#